data_AF-W9YLK8-F1
#
_entry.id   AF-W9YLK8-F1
#
_cell.length_a   1.000
_cell.length_b   1.000
_cell.length_c   1.000
_cell.angle_alpha   90.00
_cell.angle_beta   90.00
_cell.angle_gamma   90.00
#
_symmetry.space_group_name_H-M   'P 1'
#
loop_
_entity.id
_entity.type
_entity.pdbx_description
1 polymer ?
#
loop_
_entity_poly.entity_id
_entity_poly.type
_entity_poly.pdbx_seq_one_letter_code
_entity_poly.pdbx_strand_id
1 'polypeptide(L)'
;MKRKATKTETSSPEAGQKSGGDVAGAPHGEDVDLDDLCAICHLLLYRPVRTQCNHTLCEWCMARWAEVSITSQITPVGLNDPEVALLPNEVETKCPMCRTPTTASFDPARATALQRLYPVSYRAREAESGLAQEDDSGSDVEWLTVYIGNEHSLIRAHGDSNNKHHWKFFVRPSRTDLIEEVQIFLHPTFRNPRVIVHNPPYEIRRLGWGYFTIFANVILKAGYSWVSVEAGDTPDGGRKGQLPLEWTLDFNRGGSQGRLRLKVKKEKEGQEAEDAAQREEVRRLGLRQQRTDPDWVDPRGATSAG
;
A
#
# COMPACT_ATOMS: atom_id res chain seq x y z
N MET A 1 -0.77 -47.69 56.05
CA MET A 1 0.35 -47.39 56.98
C MET A 1 1.34 -46.47 56.25
N LYS A 2 1.37 -45.17 56.58
CA LYS A 2 2.47 -44.45 57.29
C LYS A 2 3.86 -44.65 56.67
N ARG A 3 4.75 -43.67 56.45
CA ARG A 3 4.81 -42.19 56.35
C ARG A 3 6.34 -41.88 56.21
N LYS A 4 6.70 -40.89 55.38
CA LYS A 4 7.76 -39.88 55.55
C LYS A 4 9.28 -40.22 55.57
N ALA A 5 9.98 -39.43 54.73
CA ALA A 5 11.06 -38.46 55.04
C ALA A 5 12.55 -38.89 55.08
N THR A 6 13.28 -38.36 54.08
CA THR A 6 14.51 -37.53 54.12
C THR A 6 15.50 -37.65 55.29
N LYS A 7 16.79 -37.84 54.96
CA LYS A 7 17.92 -37.16 55.63
C LYS A 7 19.21 -37.16 54.80
N THR A 8 20.02 -36.14 55.07
CA THR A 8 21.07 -35.50 54.28
C THR A 8 22.48 -35.84 54.77
N GLU A 9 23.49 -35.52 53.94
CA GLU A 9 24.91 -35.16 54.24
C GLU A 9 25.87 -36.32 54.64
N THR A 10 27.20 -36.31 54.40
CA THR A 10 28.21 -35.23 54.25
C THR A 10 29.53 -35.79 53.65
N SER A 11 30.34 -34.98 52.92
CA SER A 11 31.78 -34.68 53.21
C SER A 11 32.53 -33.98 52.04
N SER A 12 33.26 -32.91 52.40
CA SER A 12 34.02 -31.90 51.59
C SER A 12 35.49 -32.32 51.34
N PRO A 13 36.49 -31.47 50.95
CA PRO A 13 36.53 -30.06 50.44
C PRO A 13 37.49 -29.82 49.23
N GLU A 14 37.53 -28.60 48.64
CA GLU A 14 38.76 -27.77 48.48
C GLU A 14 38.59 -26.49 47.60
N ALA A 15 39.10 -25.38 48.16
CA ALA A 15 39.77 -24.22 47.57
C ALA A 15 39.21 -23.42 46.36
N GLY A 16 38.50 -22.33 46.68
CA GLY A 16 38.95 -20.93 46.48
C GLY A 16 39.37 -20.41 45.09
N GLN A 17 38.58 -19.47 44.55
CA GLN A 17 39.11 -18.19 44.05
C GLN A 17 38.02 -17.12 43.91
N LYS A 18 38.25 -15.97 44.56
CA LYS A 18 37.51 -14.71 44.37
C LYS A 18 38.19 -13.90 43.27
N SER A 19 37.40 -13.40 42.33
CA SER A 19 37.56 -12.12 41.61
C SER A 19 36.26 -11.90 40.85
N GLY A 20 35.43 -10.89 41.12
CA GLY A 20 35.80 -9.48 41.17
C GLY A 20 35.78 -8.95 39.74
N GLY A 21 34.63 -8.44 39.32
CA GLY A 21 34.41 -7.96 37.95
C GLY A 21 33.00 -7.37 37.81
N ASP A 22 32.78 -6.26 38.51
CA ASP A 22 31.73 -5.30 38.19
C ASP A 22 31.79 -4.96 36.70
N VAL A 23 30.78 -5.37 35.95
CA VAL A 23 30.58 -4.83 34.60
C VAL A 23 29.64 -3.64 34.75
N ALA A 24 30.28 -2.47 34.67
CA ALA A 24 29.76 -1.12 34.63
C ALA A 24 28.31 -0.99 34.13
N GLY A 25 27.52 -0.27 34.93
CA GLY A 25 26.12 0.03 34.65
C GLY A 25 25.92 0.79 33.34
N ALA A 26 24.94 0.31 32.57
CA ALA A 26 24.18 1.11 31.63
C ALA A 26 23.31 2.12 32.42
N PRO A 27 23.05 3.34 31.89
CA PRO A 27 22.32 4.35 32.63
C PRO A 27 20.88 3.87 32.88
N HIS A 28 20.44 3.99 34.14
CA HIS A 28 19.14 3.57 34.66
C HIS A 28 17.98 3.92 33.71
N GLY A 29 17.46 2.90 33.01
CA GLY A 29 16.15 2.91 32.38
C GLY A 29 15.14 2.35 33.36
N GLU A 30 14.01 3.01 33.52
CA GLU A 30 12.89 2.49 34.31
C GLU A 30 12.47 1.12 33.75
N ASP A 31 12.14 0.17 34.63
CA ASP A 31 11.60 -1.13 34.20
C ASP A 31 10.16 -0.92 33.73
N VAL A 32 9.94 -0.94 32.41
CA VAL A 32 8.64 -0.65 31.79
C VAL A 32 7.84 -1.94 31.68
N ASP A 33 6.61 -1.93 32.17
CA ASP A 33 5.69 -3.07 32.06
C ASP A 33 5.39 -3.40 30.58
N LEU A 34 5.26 -4.69 30.27
CA LEU A 34 4.95 -5.18 28.93
C LEU A 34 3.63 -4.60 28.36
N ASP A 35 2.65 -4.34 29.22
CA ASP A 35 1.36 -3.73 28.83
C ASP A 35 1.49 -2.24 28.44
N ASP A 36 2.61 -1.61 28.82
CA ASP A 36 2.94 -0.22 28.51
C ASP A 36 3.86 -0.09 27.28
N LEU A 37 4.28 -1.22 26.69
CA LEU A 37 5.05 -1.25 25.45
C LEU A 37 4.14 -1.26 24.21
N CYS A 38 4.61 -0.58 23.16
CA CYS A 38 3.95 -0.62 21.86
C CYS A 38 4.23 -1.95 21.16
N ALA A 39 3.20 -2.64 20.66
CA ALA A 39 3.34 -3.91 19.95
C ALA A 39 4.07 -3.82 18.58
N ILE A 40 4.34 -2.61 18.07
CA ILE A 40 5.07 -2.43 16.81
C ILE A 40 6.56 -2.17 17.06
N CYS A 41 6.88 -1.17 17.89
CA CYS A 41 8.28 -0.79 18.15
C CYS A 41 8.88 -1.43 19.40
N HIS A 42 8.07 -2.08 20.25
CA HIS A 42 8.46 -2.69 21.53
C HIS A 42 9.11 -1.71 22.53
N LEU A 43 8.87 -0.42 22.36
CA LEU A 43 9.29 0.65 23.27
C LEU A 43 8.07 1.19 24.03
N LEU A 44 8.32 1.97 25.08
CA LEU A 44 7.27 2.68 25.81
C LEU A 44 6.33 3.41 24.85
N LEU A 45 5.02 3.22 25.04
CA LEU A 45 3.97 3.90 24.29
C LEU A 45 4.16 5.42 24.38
N TYR A 46 4.40 6.05 23.23
CA TYR A 46 4.50 7.50 23.10
C TYR A 46 3.38 8.03 22.22
N ARG A 47 2.68 9.05 22.73
CA ARG A 47 1.43 9.57 22.16
C ARG A 47 0.48 8.43 21.77
N PRO A 48 0.00 7.61 22.72
CA PRO A 48 -0.78 6.42 22.43
C PRO A 48 -2.07 6.74 21.67
N VAL A 49 -2.38 5.95 20.65
CA VAL A 49 -3.66 5.94 19.95
C VAL A 49 -4.37 4.62 20.22
N ARG A 50 -5.69 4.69 20.37
CA ARG A 50 -6.57 3.55 20.63
C ARG A 50 -7.42 3.28 19.40
N THR A 51 -7.36 2.05 18.93
CA THR A 51 -8.21 1.55 17.85
C THR A 51 -9.62 1.25 18.35
N GLN A 52 -10.63 1.21 17.47
CA GLN A 52 -12.00 0.81 17.85
C GLN A 52 -12.07 -0.65 18.35
N CYS A 53 -11.15 -1.50 17.90
CA CYS A 53 -10.98 -2.87 18.40
C CYS A 53 -10.15 -2.93 19.70
N ASN A 54 -9.93 -1.79 20.36
CA ASN A 54 -9.36 -1.66 21.69
C ASN A 54 -7.86 -1.97 21.84
N HIS A 55 -7.11 -2.01 20.75
CA HIS A 55 -5.65 -2.11 20.77
C HIS A 55 -4.99 -0.72 20.83
N THR A 56 -3.88 -0.62 21.57
CA THR A 56 -3.16 0.64 21.82
C THR A 56 -1.76 0.58 21.20
N LEU A 57 -1.39 1.63 20.46
CA LEU A 57 -0.12 1.74 19.73
C LEU A 57 0.42 3.17 19.84
N CYS A 58 1.68 3.41 19.51
CA CYS A 58 2.16 4.79 19.32
C CYS A 58 1.45 5.43 18.11
N GLU A 59 1.14 6.73 18.18
CA GLU A 59 0.55 7.48 17.06
C GLU A 59 1.34 7.30 15.76
N TRP A 60 2.65 7.51 15.81
CA TRP A 60 3.52 7.34 14.64
C TRP A 60 3.55 5.91 14.11
N CYS A 61 3.57 4.91 14.99
CA CYS A 61 3.57 3.50 14.58
C CYS A 61 2.25 3.14 13.88
N MET A 62 1.11 3.64 14.38
CA MET A 62 -0.18 3.45 13.74
C MET A 62 -0.28 4.23 12.42
N ALA A 63 0.27 5.45 12.34
CA ALA A 63 0.28 6.25 11.12
C ALA A 63 1.10 5.57 10.00
N ARG A 64 2.30 5.10 10.32
CA ARG A 64 3.13 4.32 9.40
C ARG A 64 2.50 2.98 9.03
N TRP A 65 1.85 2.31 9.97
CA TRP A 65 1.11 1.09 9.67
C TRP A 65 -0.09 1.35 8.77
N ALA A 66 -0.82 2.43 9.01
CA ALA A 66 -1.92 2.89 8.18
C ALA A 66 -1.42 3.09 6.75
N GLU A 67 -0.31 3.80 6.53
CA GLU A 67 0.33 3.94 5.22
C GLU A 67 0.57 2.62 4.51
N VAL A 68 1.12 1.62 5.20
CA VAL A 68 1.38 0.29 4.61
C VAL A 68 0.07 -0.48 4.38
N SER A 69 -0.88 -0.43 5.32
CA SER A 69 -2.10 -1.23 5.31
C SER A 69 -3.18 -0.77 4.33
N ILE A 70 -3.09 0.47 3.87
CA ILE A 70 -3.97 1.05 2.85
C ILE A 70 -3.79 0.32 1.50
N THR A 71 -2.58 -0.18 1.23
CA THR A 71 -2.20 -0.61 -0.13
C THR A 71 -2.69 -2.01 -0.52
N SER A 72 -3.07 -2.86 0.44
CA SER A 72 -3.31 -4.28 0.16
C SER A 72 -4.79 -4.72 0.21
N GLN A 73 -5.76 -3.84 -0.05
CA GLN A 73 -7.17 -4.24 -0.09
C GLN A 73 -7.95 -3.59 -1.23
N ILE A 74 -7.92 -4.25 -2.38
CA ILE A 74 -8.94 -4.03 -3.41
C ILE A 74 -10.30 -4.38 -2.79
N THR A 75 -11.12 -3.36 -2.54
CA THR A 75 -12.47 -3.55 -2.00
C THR A 75 -13.40 -3.91 -3.16
N PRO A 76 -14.07 -5.07 -3.18
CA PRO A 76 -15.00 -5.40 -4.24
C PRO A 76 -16.17 -4.40 -4.23
N VAL A 77 -16.48 -3.81 -5.39
CA VAL A 77 -17.59 -2.86 -5.56
C VAL A 77 -18.36 -3.20 -6.83
N GLY A 78 -19.65 -2.87 -6.87
CA GLY A 78 -20.49 -3.08 -8.04
C GLY A 78 -20.04 -2.19 -9.22
N LEU A 79 -20.19 -2.68 -10.45
CA LEU A 79 -19.89 -1.90 -11.67
C LEU A 79 -20.70 -0.59 -11.78
N ASN A 80 -21.87 -0.55 -11.13
CA ASN A 80 -22.80 0.59 -11.12
C ASN A 80 -22.79 1.37 -9.79
N ASP A 81 -21.91 1.03 -8.85
CA ASP A 81 -21.86 1.74 -7.58
C ASP A 81 -21.44 3.19 -7.83
N PRO A 82 -22.15 4.18 -7.25
CA PRO A 82 -21.80 5.58 -7.44
C PRO A 82 -20.37 5.84 -6.94
N GLU A 83 -19.64 6.71 -7.64
CA GLU A 83 -18.31 7.13 -7.24
C GLU A 83 -18.38 7.85 -5.88
N VAL A 84 -18.05 7.13 -4.80
CA VAL A 84 -18.14 7.70 -3.46
C VAL A 84 -16.92 8.57 -3.23
N ALA A 85 -17.13 9.89 -3.26
CA ALA A 85 -16.18 10.86 -2.72
C ALA A 85 -16.16 10.74 -1.18
N LEU A 86 -15.45 9.73 -0.66
CA LEU A 86 -15.24 9.58 0.77
C LEU A 86 -14.32 10.70 1.28
N LEU A 87 -14.67 11.27 2.43
CA LEU A 87 -13.90 12.34 3.04
C LEU A 87 -12.46 11.86 3.37
N PRO A 88 -11.43 12.73 3.24
CA PRO A 88 -10.02 12.37 3.41
C PRO A 88 -9.65 11.72 4.76
N ASN A 89 -10.46 11.92 5.79
CA ASN A 89 -10.12 11.62 7.19
C ASN A 89 -10.72 10.31 7.72
N GLU A 90 -11.56 9.62 6.95
CA GLU A 90 -12.15 8.32 7.33
C GLU A 90 -11.39 7.19 6.63
N VAL A 91 -10.15 6.99 7.07
CA VAL A 91 -9.33 5.88 6.59
C VAL A 91 -9.56 4.72 7.54
N GLU A 92 -10.48 3.82 7.19
CA GLU A 92 -10.52 2.50 7.80
C GLU A 92 -9.26 1.74 7.41
N THR A 93 -8.37 1.53 8.37
CA THR A 93 -7.16 0.73 8.19
C THR A 93 -7.29 -0.57 8.97
N LYS A 94 -6.62 -1.63 8.55
CA LYS A 94 -6.58 -2.85 9.35
C LYS A 94 -5.80 -2.58 10.63
N CYS A 95 -6.33 -2.97 11.78
CA CYS A 95 -5.56 -2.97 13.02
C CYS A 95 -4.33 -3.91 12.89
N PRO A 96 -3.11 -3.50 13.28
CA PRO A 96 -1.94 -4.39 13.20
C PRO A 96 -2.05 -5.63 14.10
N MET A 97 -2.84 -5.54 15.18
CA MET A 97 -2.98 -6.61 16.16
C MET A 97 -4.01 -7.66 15.75
N CYS A 98 -5.17 -7.23 15.27
CA CYS A 98 -6.31 -8.13 15.00
C CYS A 98 -6.84 -8.07 13.57
N ARG A 99 -6.26 -7.22 12.71
CA ARG A 99 -6.63 -7.05 11.29
C ARG A 99 -8.06 -6.58 11.02
N THR A 100 -8.80 -6.20 12.06
CA THR A 100 -10.14 -5.62 11.93
C THR A 100 -10.05 -4.21 11.33
N PRO A 101 -10.87 -3.85 10.32
CA PRO A 101 -10.99 -2.47 9.85
C PRO A 101 -11.31 -1.55 11.03
N THR A 102 -10.53 -0.47 11.18
CA THR A 102 -10.61 0.38 12.36
C THR A 102 -10.12 1.79 12.06
N THR A 103 -10.59 2.74 12.87
CA THR A 103 -9.96 4.05 13.03
C THR A 103 -9.24 4.10 14.38
N ALA A 104 -8.25 4.99 14.51
CA ALA A 104 -7.50 5.17 15.74
C ALA A 104 -7.64 6.62 16.24
N SER A 105 -7.84 6.80 17.54
CA SER A 105 -7.93 8.11 18.18
C SER A 105 -6.90 8.25 19.30
N PHE A 106 -6.36 9.44 19.49
CA PHE A 106 -5.41 9.74 20.55
C PHE A 106 -6.03 9.50 21.94
N ASP A 107 -5.31 8.81 22.83
CA ASP A 107 -5.69 8.52 24.21
C ASP A 107 -4.88 9.41 25.19
N PRO A 108 -5.39 10.61 25.54
CA PRO A 108 -4.66 11.55 26.41
C PRO A 108 -4.52 11.05 27.85
N ALA A 109 -5.47 10.24 28.33
CA ALA A 109 -5.45 9.70 29.67
C ALA A 109 -4.31 8.69 29.83
N ARG A 110 -4.16 7.78 28.84
CA ARG A 110 -3.04 6.84 28.79
C ARG A 110 -1.70 7.56 28.66
N ALA A 111 -1.61 8.58 27.79
CA ALA A 111 -0.39 9.38 27.63
C ALA A 111 0.07 10.00 28.95
N THR A 112 -0.85 10.64 29.67
CA THR A 112 -0.57 11.28 30.97
C THR A 112 -0.15 10.27 32.03
N ALA A 113 -0.78 9.09 32.04
CA ALA A 113 -0.43 8.02 32.97
C ALA A 113 1.00 7.51 32.74
N LEU A 114 1.37 7.25 31.48
CA LEU A 114 2.70 6.79 31.11
C LEU A 114 3.78 7.82 31.41
N GLN A 115 3.51 9.10 31.15
CA GLN A 115 4.43 10.19 31.49
C GLN A 115 4.71 10.31 32.99
N ARG A 116 3.72 10.00 33.83
CA ARG A 116 3.87 9.99 35.30
C ARG A 116 4.58 8.74 35.81
N LEU A 117 4.31 7.58 35.22
CA LEU A 117 4.88 6.30 35.64
C LEU A 117 6.33 6.14 35.18
N TYR A 118 6.64 6.59 33.96
CA TYR A 118 7.96 6.42 33.33
C TYR A 118 8.50 7.76 32.78
N PRO A 119 8.72 8.78 33.63
CA PRO A 119 9.12 10.12 33.20
C PRO A 119 10.44 10.17 32.43
N VAL A 120 11.42 9.31 32.78
CA VAL A 120 12.72 9.28 32.07
C VAL A 120 12.53 8.69 30.68
N SER A 121 11.87 7.54 30.61
CA SER A 121 11.63 6.82 29.36
C SER A 121 10.74 7.63 28.41
N TYR A 122 9.72 8.32 28.95
CA TYR A 122 8.81 9.14 28.15
C TYR A 122 9.51 10.35 27.52
N ARG A 123 10.42 11.01 28.24
CA ARG A 123 11.24 12.12 27.67
C ARG A 123 12.18 11.64 26.58
N ALA A 124 12.76 10.46 26.72
CA ALA A 124 13.61 9.87 25.66
C ALA A 124 12.79 9.69 24.37
N ARG A 125 11.57 9.15 24.47
CA ARG A 125 10.66 8.99 23.32
C ARG A 125 10.24 10.31 22.68
N GLU A 126 10.05 11.35 23.50
CA GLU A 126 9.76 12.71 23.02
C GLU A 126 10.92 13.29 22.21
N ALA A 127 12.16 13.17 22.70
CA ALA A 127 13.35 13.62 21.99
C ALA A 127 13.55 12.88 20.65
N GLU A 128 13.36 11.56 20.63
CA GLU A 128 13.43 10.76 19.39
C GLU A 128 12.37 11.18 18.36
N SER A 129 11.15 11.49 18.81
CA SER A 129 10.06 11.88 17.93
C SER A 129 10.25 13.29 17.36
N GLY A 130 10.82 14.22 18.13
CA GLY A 130 11.14 15.57 17.67
C GLY A 130 12.16 15.57 16.53
N LEU A 131 13.17 14.71 16.59
CA LEU A 131 14.17 14.55 15.52
C LEU A 131 13.57 13.91 14.25
N ALA A 132 12.58 13.03 14.39
CA ALA A 132 11.94 12.38 13.25
C ALA A 132 10.91 13.28 12.53
N GLN A 133 10.34 14.29 13.20
CA GLN A 133 9.38 15.23 12.61
C GLN A 133 10.00 16.25 11.64
N GLU A 134 11.30 16.57 11.81
CA GLU A 134 12.00 17.51 10.92
C GLU A 134 12.18 16.96 9.49
N ASP A 135 12.19 15.64 9.31
CA ASP A 135 12.29 14.98 8.00
C ASP A 135 10.95 14.84 7.26
N ASP A 136 9.81 14.96 7.96
CA ASP A 136 8.46 14.67 7.43
C ASP A 136 7.60 15.94 7.18
N SER A 137 8.03 17.10 7.66
CA SER A 137 7.21 18.32 7.72
C SER A 137 6.96 19.04 6.38
N GLY A 138 7.10 18.37 5.24
CA GLY A 138 7.02 19.04 3.93
C GLY A 138 6.48 18.24 2.76
N SER A 139 5.89 17.05 2.96
CA SER A 139 5.26 16.32 1.86
C SER A 139 3.76 16.53 1.81
N ASP A 140 3.30 17.11 0.71
CA ASP A 140 1.88 17.20 0.36
C ASP A 140 1.43 15.80 -0.09
N VAL A 141 0.83 15.06 0.84
CA VAL A 141 0.31 13.71 0.62
C VAL A 141 -1.19 13.79 0.36
N GLU A 142 -1.59 13.38 -0.84
CA GLU A 142 -2.96 13.41 -1.32
C GLU A 142 -3.51 12.00 -1.52
N TRP A 143 -4.84 11.87 -1.52
CA TRP A 143 -5.52 10.61 -1.79
C TRP A 143 -5.92 10.48 -3.26
N LEU A 144 -5.71 9.29 -3.81
CA LEU A 144 -6.14 8.90 -5.15
C LEU A 144 -6.97 7.61 -5.06
N THR A 145 -8.23 7.68 -5.46
CA THR A 145 -9.07 6.48 -5.59
C THR A 145 -8.83 5.86 -6.96
N VAL A 146 -8.61 4.56 -7.04
CA VAL A 146 -8.44 3.84 -8.31
C VAL A 146 -9.42 2.68 -8.37
N TYR A 147 -10.22 2.62 -9.42
CA TYR A 147 -11.04 1.45 -9.73
C TYR A 147 -10.30 0.59 -10.75
N ILE A 148 -10.15 -0.70 -10.46
CA ILE A 148 -9.61 -1.69 -11.40
C ILE A 148 -10.67 -2.75 -11.61
N GLY A 149 -10.89 -3.14 -12.86
CA GLY A 149 -11.95 -4.08 -13.15
C GLY A 149 -12.05 -4.47 -14.61
N ASN A 150 -13.07 -5.26 -14.89
CA ASN A 150 -13.44 -5.55 -16.25
C ASN A 150 -14.95 -5.60 -16.45
N GLU A 151 -15.38 -5.19 -17.64
CA GLU A 151 -16.71 -5.46 -18.17
C GLU A 151 -16.64 -6.63 -19.16
N HIS A 152 -17.75 -7.33 -19.33
CA HIS A 152 -17.85 -8.51 -20.18
C HIS A 152 -19.21 -8.59 -20.88
N SER A 153 -19.19 -9.02 -22.15
CA SER A 153 -20.36 -9.44 -22.89
C SER A 153 -20.06 -10.68 -23.72
N LEU A 154 -21.09 -11.50 -23.95
CA LEU A 154 -20.99 -12.65 -24.84
C LEU A 154 -21.23 -12.20 -26.28
N ILE A 155 -20.34 -12.62 -27.17
CA ILE A 155 -20.49 -12.45 -28.61
C ILE A 155 -20.76 -13.80 -29.27
N ARG A 156 -21.49 -13.78 -30.38
CA ARG A 156 -21.64 -14.98 -31.22
C ARG A 156 -20.27 -15.28 -31.83
N ALA A 157 -19.77 -16.50 -31.61
CA ALA A 157 -18.57 -16.96 -32.30
C ALA A 157 -18.85 -16.95 -33.82
N HIS A 158 -18.03 -16.25 -34.59
CA HIS A 158 -17.99 -16.40 -36.04
C HIS A 158 -17.00 -17.52 -36.38
N GLY A 159 -17.49 -18.59 -37.02
CA GLY A 159 -16.69 -19.77 -37.39
C GLY A 159 -16.30 -20.66 -36.20
N ASP A 160 -15.24 -21.46 -36.35
CA ASP A 160 -14.71 -22.41 -35.34
C ASP A 160 -13.93 -21.75 -34.19
N SER A 161 -14.08 -20.44 -33.99
CA SER A 161 -13.33 -19.71 -32.96
C SER A 161 -13.93 -19.93 -31.56
N ASN A 162 -13.08 -20.27 -30.59
CA ASN A 162 -13.47 -20.36 -29.17
C ASN A 162 -13.59 -18.98 -28.48
N ASN A 163 -13.27 -17.89 -29.18
CA ASN A 163 -13.34 -16.54 -28.64
C ASN A 163 -14.78 -16.03 -28.56
N LYS A 164 -15.45 -16.31 -27.44
CA LYS A 164 -16.86 -15.96 -27.18
C LYS A 164 -17.04 -14.80 -26.19
N HIS A 165 -15.96 -14.42 -25.51
CA HIS A 165 -15.98 -13.35 -24.51
C HIS A 165 -15.41 -12.09 -25.12
N HIS A 166 -16.24 -11.07 -25.30
CA HIS A 166 -15.79 -9.71 -25.54
C HIS A 166 -15.66 -9.02 -24.18
N TRP A 167 -14.44 -8.69 -23.80
CA TRP A 167 -14.16 -8.13 -22.48
C TRP A 167 -13.41 -6.82 -22.59
N LYS A 168 -13.65 -5.95 -21.61
CA LYS A 168 -13.04 -4.64 -21.47
C LYS A 168 -12.36 -4.55 -20.12
N PHE A 169 -11.04 -4.52 -20.08
CA PHE A 169 -10.29 -4.25 -18.85
C PHE A 169 -10.08 -2.74 -18.72
N PHE A 170 -10.16 -2.20 -17.50
CA PHE A 170 -10.00 -0.78 -17.24
C PHE A 170 -9.29 -0.50 -15.91
N VAL A 171 -8.61 0.65 -15.87
CA VAL A 171 -8.10 1.29 -14.65
C VAL A 171 -8.63 2.72 -14.62
N ARG A 172 -9.49 3.05 -13.66
CA ARG A 172 -10.16 4.36 -13.56
C ARG A 172 -9.71 5.09 -12.29
N PRO A 173 -8.68 5.94 -12.36
CA PRO A 173 -8.29 6.80 -11.25
C PRO A 173 -9.27 7.98 -11.11
N SER A 174 -9.53 8.43 -9.89
CA SER A 174 -10.35 9.62 -9.60
C SER A 174 -9.69 10.91 -10.10
N ARG A 175 -8.36 10.89 -10.25
CA ARG A 175 -7.56 11.98 -10.82
C ARG A 175 -6.66 11.46 -11.92
N THR A 176 -6.94 11.88 -13.15
CA THR A 176 -6.18 11.49 -14.33
C THR A 176 -4.97 12.40 -14.56
N ASP A 177 -4.97 13.59 -13.96
CA ASP A 177 -3.89 14.59 -14.06
C ASP A 177 -2.59 14.13 -13.40
N LEU A 178 -2.66 13.18 -12.46
CA LEU A 178 -1.50 12.59 -11.79
C LEU A 178 -0.89 11.40 -12.55
N ILE A 179 -1.64 10.82 -13.49
CA ILE A 179 -1.23 9.60 -14.20
C ILE A 179 -0.51 9.98 -15.49
N GLU A 180 0.67 9.39 -15.71
CA GLU A 180 1.42 9.51 -16.95
C GLU A 180 0.96 8.46 -17.96
N GLU A 181 0.86 7.19 -17.51
CA GLU A 181 0.39 6.09 -18.34
C GLU A 181 -0.02 4.88 -17.49
N VAL A 182 -0.77 3.98 -18.12
CA VAL A 182 -1.04 2.63 -17.60
C VAL A 182 -0.47 1.61 -18.56
N GLN A 183 0.45 0.78 -18.08
CA GLN A 183 1.04 -0.31 -18.85
C GLN A 183 0.33 -1.62 -18.52
N ILE A 184 -0.38 -2.19 -19.48
CA ILE A 184 -1.22 -3.38 -19.30
C ILE A 184 -0.51 -4.58 -19.91
N PHE A 185 -0.32 -5.63 -19.11
CA PHE A 185 0.33 -6.87 -19.48
C PHE A 185 -0.71 -7.98 -19.64
N LEU A 186 -0.94 -8.37 -20.89
CA LEU A 186 -1.78 -9.47 -21.30
C LEU A 186 -0.98 -10.79 -21.35
N HIS A 187 -1.71 -11.90 -21.40
CA HIS A 187 -1.10 -13.21 -21.57
C HIS A 187 -0.25 -13.29 -22.85
N PRO A 188 0.89 -14.02 -22.88
CA PRO A 188 1.77 -14.09 -24.05
C PRO A 188 1.14 -14.60 -25.35
N THR A 189 -0.03 -15.26 -25.27
CA THR A 189 -0.78 -15.70 -26.46
C THR A 189 -1.41 -14.56 -27.26
N PHE A 190 -1.50 -13.36 -26.69
CA PHE A 190 -1.95 -12.18 -27.42
C PHE A 190 -0.81 -11.64 -28.29
N ARG A 191 -1.13 -11.23 -29.53
CA ARG A 191 -0.15 -10.69 -30.49
C ARG A 191 0.63 -9.49 -29.95
N ASN A 192 -0.03 -8.66 -29.15
CA ASN A 192 0.58 -7.54 -28.46
C ASN A 192 0.33 -7.69 -26.96
N PRO A 193 1.22 -8.42 -26.23
CA PRO A 193 0.99 -8.74 -24.83
C PRO A 193 1.28 -7.57 -23.89
N ARG A 194 1.86 -6.46 -24.37
CA ARG A 194 2.09 -5.24 -23.59
C ARG A 194 1.43 -4.05 -24.29
N VAL A 195 0.44 -3.46 -23.64
CA VAL A 195 -0.29 -2.30 -24.16
C VAL A 195 -0.05 -1.11 -23.24
N ILE A 196 0.45 0.01 -23.77
CA ILE A 196 0.68 1.23 -23.00
C ILE A 196 -0.41 2.23 -23.35
N VAL A 197 -1.12 2.74 -22.34
CA VAL A 197 -2.23 3.68 -22.50
C VAL A 197 -1.89 4.98 -21.77
N HIS A 198 -1.56 6.03 -22.53
CA HIS A 198 -1.13 7.33 -21.98
C HIS A 198 -2.29 8.26 -21.60
N ASN A 199 -3.49 8.01 -22.13
CA ASN A 199 -4.63 8.91 -21.95
C ASN A 199 -5.83 8.16 -21.36
N PRO A 200 -6.64 8.82 -20.51
CA PRO A 200 -7.90 8.25 -20.06
C PRO A 200 -8.79 7.91 -21.26
N PRO A 201 -9.61 6.84 -21.18
CA PRO A 201 -10.02 6.14 -19.95
C PRO A 201 -9.18 4.92 -19.53
N TYR A 202 -7.92 4.79 -19.98
CA TYR A 202 -6.98 3.72 -19.58
C TYR A 202 -7.61 2.31 -19.66
N GLU A 203 -8.27 2.01 -20.77
CA GLU A 203 -8.98 0.75 -21.00
C GLU A 203 -8.53 0.06 -22.28
N ILE A 204 -8.73 -1.25 -22.33
CA ILE A 204 -8.50 -2.07 -23.53
C ILE A 204 -9.68 -3.02 -23.75
N ARG A 205 -9.93 -3.36 -25.01
CA ARG A 205 -10.95 -4.35 -25.40
C ARG A 205 -10.32 -5.45 -26.22
N ARG A 206 -10.67 -6.69 -25.92
CA ARG A 206 -10.14 -7.88 -26.59
C ARG A 206 -11.17 -9.00 -26.57
N LEU A 207 -10.91 -10.01 -27.40
CA LEU A 207 -11.65 -11.26 -27.40
C LEU A 207 -10.87 -12.33 -26.63
N GLY A 208 -11.57 -13.17 -25.89
CA GLY A 208 -10.96 -14.28 -25.15
C GLY A 208 -11.90 -15.47 -24.99
N TRP A 209 -11.33 -16.57 -24.49
CA TRP A 209 -12.01 -17.85 -24.33
C TRP A 209 -11.99 -18.37 -22.87
N GLY A 210 -11.27 -17.71 -21.95
CA GLY A 210 -11.11 -18.17 -20.56
C GLY A 210 -10.61 -17.08 -19.62
N TYR A 211 -10.66 -17.36 -18.33
CA TYR A 211 -10.28 -16.46 -17.23
C TYR A 211 -8.75 -16.39 -17.10
N PHE A 212 -8.20 -15.20 -16.92
CA PHE A 212 -6.78 -15.00 -16.61
C PHE A 212 -6.57 -13.70 -15.84
N THR A 213 -5.41 -13.59 -15.20
CA THR A 213 -5.00 -12.39 -14.46
C THR A 213 -4.29 -11.43 -15.40
N ILE A 214 -4.72 -10.17 -15.36
CA ILE A 214 -4.05 -9.05 -16.02
C ILE A 214 -3.23 -8.33 -14.96
N PHE A 215 -1.97 -8.06 -15.29
CA PHE A 215 -1.11 -7.17 -14.53
C PHE A 215 -1.13 -5.79 -15.19
N ALA A 216 -1.21 -4.73 -14.39
CA ALA A 216 -1.20 -3.36 -14.88
C ALA A 216 -0.29 -2.51 -14.00
N ASN A 217 0.66 -1.80 -14.60
CA ASN A 217 1.47 -0.83 -13.90
C ASN A 217 0.87 0.56 -14.09
N VAL A 218 0.50 1.23 -13.01
CA VAL A 218 0.04 2.61 -13.01
C VAL A 218 1.23 3.52 -12.75
N ILE A 219 1.57 4.34 -13.74
CA ILE A 219 2.73 5.23 -13.70
C ILE A 219 2.26 6.64 -13.37
N LEU A 220 2.80 7.23 -12.31
CA LEU A 220 2.58 8.63 -11.98
C LEU A 220 3.47 9.52 -12.85
N LYS A 221 2.98 10.73 -13.16
CA LYS A 221 3.84 11.78 -13.70
C LYS A 221 4.96 12.08 -12.71
N ALA A 222 6.15 12.40 -13.19
CA ALA A 222 7.21 12.75 -12.24
C ALA A 222 6.89 14.02 -11.47
N GLY A 223 7.57 14.16 -10.33
CA GLY A 223 7.14 15.04 -9.25
C GLY A 223 6.12 14.37 -8.33
N TYR A 224 5.67 13.16 -8.63
CA TYR A 224 4.80 12.37 -7.77
C TYR A 224 5.36 10.98 -7.49
N SER A 225 5.15 10.48 -6.28
CA SER A 225 5.52 9.13 -5.87
C SER A 225 4.37 8.43 -5.14
N TRP A 226 4.27 7.12 -5.32
CA TRP A 226 3.30 6.31 -4.58
C TRP A 226 3.79 6.11 -3.13
N VAL A 227 2.93 6.41 -2.17
CA VAL A 227 3.14 6.03 -0.77
C VAL A 227 2.65 4.58 -0.60
N SER A 228 3.36 3.67 -1.26
CA SER A 228 3.12 2.22 -1.19
C SER A 228 4.44 1.45 -1.04
N VAL A 229 4.35 0.28 -0.41
CA VAL A 229 5.47 -0.68 -0.32
C VAL A 229 5.60 -1.53 -1.58
N GLU A 230 4.50 -1.70 -2.31
CA GLU A 230 4.46 -2.42 -3.59
C GLU A 230 4.93 -1.53 -4.75
N ALA A 231 5.05 -0.22 -4.51
CA ALA A 231 5.54 0.71 -5.52
C ALA A 231 7.01 0.48 -5.84
N GLY A 232 7.30 0.39 -7.13
CA GLY A 232 8.63 0.30 -7.70
C GLY A 232 9.06 1.59 -8.40
N ASP A 233 10.34 1.64 -8.76
CA ASP A 233 10.89 2.75 -9.52
C ASP A 233 10.44 2.67 -10.98
N THR A 234 10.22 3.82 -11.62
CA THR A 234 9.91 3.86 -13.05
C THR A 234 11.16 3.57 -13.88
N PRO A 235 11.02 3.06 -15.11
CA PRO A 235 12.16 2.85 -16.02
C PRO A 235 12.99 4.12 -16.25
N ASP A 236 12.38 5.29 -16.15
CA ASP A 236 13.02 6.59 -16.32
C ASP A 236 13.68 7.13 -15.03
N GLY A 237 13.74 6.33 -13.96
CA GLY A 237 14.46 6.66 -12.72
C GLY A 237 13.61 7.35 -11.64
N GLY A 238 12.30 7.49 -11.86
CA GLY A 238 11.38 8.05 -10.88
C GLY A 238 11.17 7.09 -9.70
N ARG A 239 11.67 7.46 -8.52
CA ARG A 239 11.55 6.62 -7.31
C ARG A 239 10.09 6.40 -6.93
N LYS A 240 9.70 5.14 -6.73
CA LYS A 240 8.31 4.76 -6.40
C LYS A 240 7.24 5.37 -7.32
N GLY A 241 7.57 5.70 -8.57
CA GLY A 241 6.59 6.27 -9.52
C GLY A 241 5.69 5.23 -10.18
N GLN A 242 5.99 3.93 -10.03
CA GLN A 242 5.23 2.83 -10.60
C GLN A 242 4.51 2.03 -9.50
N LEU A 243 3.20 1.79 -9.67
CA LEU A 243 2.44 0.88 -8.82
C LEU A 243 1.92 -0.32 -9.63
N PRO A 244 2.39 -1.55 -9.35
CA PRO A 244 1.84 -2.75 -9.95
C PRO A 244 0.47 -3.06 -9.33
N LEU A 245 -0.51 -3.32 -10.19
CA LEU A 245 -1.84 -3.80 -9.85
C LEU A 245 -2.11 -5.12 -10.56
N GLU A 246 -2.88 -5.99 -9.91
CA GLU A 246 -3.33 -7.25 -10.48
C GLU A 246 -4.85 -7.35 -10.45
N TRP A 247 -5.43 -7.91 -11.51
CA TRP A 247 -6.86 -8.17 -11.58
C TRP A 247 -7.14 -9.46 -12.34
N THR A 248 -7.89 -10.37 -11.72
CA THR A 248 -8.37 -11.57 -12.41
C THR A 248 -9.67 -11.24 -13.12
N LEU A 249 -9.67 -11.40 -14.45
CA LEU A 249 -10.86 -11.13 -15.25
C LEU A 249 -12.05 -11.95 -14.76
N ASP A 250 -13.19 -11.30 -14.62
CA ASP A 250 -14.45 -11.93 -14.26
C ASP A 250 -15.41 -11.91 -15.45
N PHE A 251 -15.81 -13.09 -15.92
CA PHE A 251 -16.79 -13.25 -17.00
C PHE A 251 -18.16 -13.66 -16.48
N ASN A 252 -18.39 -13.57 -15.17
CA ASN A 252 -19.71 -13.77 -14.61
C ASN A 252 -20.57 -12.53 -14.83
N ARG A 253 -21.82 -12.74 -15.28
CA ARG A 253 -22.81 -11.70 -15.57
C ARG A 253 -22.30 -10.69 -16.62
N GLY A 254 -21.74 -9.57 -16.17
CA GLY A 254 -21.22 -8.49 -17.01
C GLY A 254 -19.82 -8.02 -16.59
N GLY A 255 -19.15 -8.78 -15.72
CA GLY A 255 -17.86 -8.43 -15.12
C GLY A 255 -17.96 -7.90 -13.69
N SER A 256 -16.82 -7.52 -13.14
CA SER A 256 -16.70 -6.99 -11.78
C SER A 256 -15.56 -5.97 -11.69
N GLN A 257 -15.54 -5.22 -10.59
CA GLN A 257 -14.48 -4.27 -10.30
C GLN A 257 -14.18 -4.22 -8.81
N GLY A 258 -13.04 -3.63 -8.50
CA GLY A 258 -12.65 -3.31 -7.15
C GLY A 258 -12.13 -1.89 -7.05
N ARG A 259 -12.21 -1.34 -5.85
CA ARG A 259 -11.76 0.01 -5.51
C ARG A 259 -10.55 -0.05 -4.60
N LEU A 260 -9.52 0.72 -4.94
CA LEU A 260 -8.36 1.00 -4.13
C LEU A 260 -8.38 2.47 -3.70
N ARG A 261 -7.97 2.75 -2.47
CA ARG A 261 -7.62 4.11 -2.03
C ARG A 261 -6.12 4.13 -1.84
N LEU A 262 -5.44 5.02 -2.54
CA LEU A 262 -3.99 5.08 -2.59
C LEU A 262 -3.54 6.47 -2.14
N LYS A 263 -2.35 6.56 -1.55
CA LYS A 263 -1.71 7.82 -1.19
C LYS A 263 -0.64 8.17 -2.23
N VAL A 264 -0.65 9.41 -2.67
CA VAL A 264 0.33 9.96 -3.61
C VAL A 264 1.03 11.12 -2.91
N LYS A 265 2.36 11.16 -2.96
CA LYS A 265 3.18 12.22 -2.41
C LYS A 265 3.68 13.11 -3.54
N LYS A 266 3.54 14.43 -3.41
CA LYS A 266 4.22 15.39 -4.29
C LYS A 266 5.67 15.58 -3.81
N GLU A 267 6.62 15.31 -4.69
CA GLU A 267 8.05 15.56 -4.46
C GLU A 267 8.36 17.06 -4.67
N LYS A 268 9.32 17.61 -3.93
CA LYS A 268 9.66 19.05 -4.01
C LYS A 268 10.24 19.41 -5.39
N GLU A 269 9.77 20.52 -5.98
CA GLU A 269 10.20 21.05 -7.28
C GLU A 269 11.73 21.19 -7.36
N GLY A 270 12.36 20.46 -8.28
CA GLY A 270 13.82 20.50 -8.48
C GLY A 270 14.39 19.66 -9.63
N GLN A 271 13.61 18.79 -10.26
CA GLN A 271 14.07 17.91 -11.37
C GLN A 271 13.11 17.89 -12.57
N GLU A 272 12.18 18.86 -12.67
CA GLU A 272 11.09 18.81 -13.65
C GLU A 272 11.51 19.09 -15.10
N ALA A 273 12.63 19.79 -15.30
CA ALA A 273 13.01 20.30 -16.62
C ALA A 273 13.79 19.28 -17.49
N GLU A 274 14.65 18.44 -16.90
CA GLU A 274 15.45 17.47 -17.65
C GLU A 274 14.61 16.25 -18.08
N ASP A 275 13.71 15.78 -17.21
CA ASP A 275 12.85 14.64 -17.51
C ASP A 275 11.78 14.95 -18.58
N ALA A 276 11.36 16.21 -18.73
CA ALA A 276 10.31 16.60 -19.68
C ALA A 276 10.70 16.34 -21.15
N ALA A 277 11.99 16.47 -21.50
CA ALA A 277 12.48 16.26 -22.86
C ALA A 277 12.49 14.77 -23.24
N GLN A 278 12.86 13.89 -22.32
CA GLN A 278 12.87 12.44 -22.52
C GLN A 278 11.43 11.88 -22.64
N ARG A 279 10.47 12.48 -21.93
CA ARG A 279 9.03 12.11 -21.98
C ARG A 279 8.37 12.39 -23.33
N GLU A 280 8.72 13.48 -24.00
CA GLU A 280 8.16 13.78 -25.33
C GLU A 280 8.65 12.76 -26.38
N GLU A 281 9.86 12.22 -26.22
CA GLU A 281 10.39 11.17 -27.07
C GLU A 281 9.67 9.83 -26.87
N VAL A 282 9.40 9.42 -25.64
CA VAL A 282 8.62 8.20 -25.33
C VAL A 282 7.18 8.33 -25.84
N ARG A 283 6.53 9.48 -25.62
CA ARG A 283 5.19 9.78 -26.16
C ARG A 283 5.15 9.66 -27.69
N ARG A 284 6.16 10.18 -28.38
CA ARG A 284 6.27 10.09 -29.84
C ARG A 284 6.42 8.65 -30.31
N LEU A 285 7.14 7.80 -29.57
CA LEU A 285 7.26 6.38 -29.87
C LEU A 285 5.93 5.62 -29.64
N GLY A 286 5.20 5.94 -28.57
CA GLY A 286 3.88 5.37 -28.30
C GLY A 286 2.84 5.73 -29.37
N LEU A 287 2.81 6.99 -29.82
CA LEU A 287 1.95 7.44 -30.93
C LEU A 287 2.29 6.71 -32.25
N ARG A 288 3.56 6.41 -32.49
CA ARG A 288 3.99 5.62 -33.65
C ARG A 288 3.50 4.17 -33.55
N GLN A 289 3.52 3.59 -32.35
CA GLN A 289 3.00 2.24 -32.11
C GLN A 289 1.49 2.17 -32.36
N GLN A 290 0.72 3.15 -31.90
CA GLN A 290 -0.74 3.23 -32.16
C GLN A 290 -1.09 3.33 -33.64
N ARG A 291 -0.31 4.08 -34.45
CA ARG A 291 -0.55 4.18 -35.91
C ARG A 291 -0.20 2.90 -36.68
N THR A 292 0.64 2.04 -36.10
CA THR A 292 1.16 0.84 -36.76
C THR A 292 0.43 -0.42 -36.32
N ASP A 293 -0.37 -0.36 -35.25
CA ASP A 293 -1.16 -1.48 -34.74
C ASP A 293 -2.51 -1.56 -35.48
N PRO A 294 -2.72 -2.56 -36.37
CA PRO A 294 -3.95 -2.72 -37.13
C PRO A 294 -5.15 -3.16 -36.26
N ASP A 295 -4.90 -3.59 -35.02
CA ASP A 295 -5.93 -4.00 -34.06
C ASP A 295 -6.29 -2.85 -33.07
N TRP A 296 -5.74 -1.64 -33.28
CA TRP A 296 -6.07 -0.45 -32.49
C TRP A 296 -7.45 0.11 -32.88
N VAL A 297 -8.38 0.11 -31.93
CA VAL A 297 -9.71 0.72 -32.09
C VAL A 297 -9.76 2.01 -31.27
N ASP A 298 -9.96 3.14 -31.94
CA ASP A 298 -10.07 4.46 -31.29
C ASP A 298 -11.25 4.48 -30.29
N PRO A 299 -11.02 4.77 -28.99
CA PRO A 299 -12.08 4.91 -27.99
C PRO A 299 -13.14 5.95 -28.35
N ARG A 300 -12.81 6.94 -29.20
CA ARG A 300 -13.70 8.04 -29.60
C ARG A 300 -14.47 7.78 -30.90
N GLY A 301 -14.20 6.67 -31.59
CA GLY A 301 -14.81 6.35 -32.89
C GLY A 301 -16.17 5.64 -32.83
N ALA A 302 -16.68 5.30 -31.65
CA ALA A 302 -17.90 4.50 -31.48
C ALA A 302 -19.18 5.33 -31.22
N THR A 303 -19.20 6.62 -31.56
CA THR A 303 -20.40 7.47 -31.50
C THR A 303 -20.54 8.30 -32.77
N SER A 304 -20.76 7.64 -33.92
CA SER A 304 -21.38 8.25 -35.11
C SER A 304 -21.69 7.22 -36.20
N ALA A 305 -22.58 6.27 -35.92
CA ALA A 305 -23.41 5.61 -36.95
C ALA A 305 -24.50 4.79 -36.26
N GLY A 306 -25.74 5.26 -36.34
CA GLY A 306 -26.94 4.61 -35.79
C GLY A 306 -27.93 5.63 -35.30
#